data_AF-V7DAQ4-F1
#
_entry.id   AF-V7DAQ4-F1
#
_cell.length_a   1.000
_cell.length_b   1.000
_cell.length_c   1.000
_cell.angle_alpha   90.00
_cell.angle_beta   90.00
_cell.angle_gamma   90.00
#
_symmetry.space_group_name_H-M   'P 1'
#
loop_
_entity.id
_entity.type
_entity.pdbx_description
1 polymer ?
#
loop_
_entity_poly.entity_id
_entity_poly.type
_entity_poly.pdbx_seq_one_letter_code
_entity_poly.pdbx_strand_id
1 'polypeptide(L)'
;MSKTHKKPWWNPIAHFAAHGFVGTVIFFIIMVPAVLLNHLVHYLADFGISMFTLDILTLLEQALVLADASLFFIFICIGAYRAVREFAE
;
A
#
# COMPACT_ATOMS: atom_id res chain seq x y z
N MET A 1 15.89 15.78 40.35
CA MET A 1 14.50 15.44 39.94
C MET A 1 14.55 14.57 38.70
N SER A 2 14.45 13.26 38.86
CA SER A 2 14.36 12.32 37.74
C SER A 2 12.98 12.44 37.12
N LYS A 3 12.88 13.10 35.95
CA LYS A 3 11.66 13.06 35.14
C LYS A 3 11.59 11.67 34.54
N THR A 4 10.95 10.73 35.23
CA THR A 4 10.48 9.48 34.65
C THR A 4 9.44 9.84 33.61
N HIS A 5 9.88 10.11 32.39
CA HIS A 5 9.02 10.26 31.23
C HIS A 5 8.40 8.89 30.96
N LYS A 6 7.31 8.56 31.66
CA LYS A 6 6.47 7.40 31.31
C LYS A 6 6.07 7.62 29.86
N LYS A 7 6.55 6.76 28.95
CA LYS A 7 6.12 6.79 27.55
C LYS A 7 4.59 6.76 27.55
N PRO A 8 3.91 7.72 26.90
CA PRO A 8 2.47 7.77 26.94
C PRO A 8 1.92 6.46 26.35
N TRP A 9 0.93 5.87 27.02
CA TRP A 9 0.34 4.59 26.63
C TRP A 9 -0.28 4.58 25.22
N TRP A 10 -0.53 5.76 24.64
CA TRP A 10 -0.97 5.96 23.27
C TRP A 10 0.16 5.99 22.23
N ASN A 11 1.42 6.08 22.66
CA ASN A 11 2.57 6.19 21.75
C ASN A 11 2.64 5.04 20.72
N PRO A 12 2.34 3.77 21.06
CA PRO A 12 2.29 2.68 20.10
C PRO A 12 1.17 2.86 19.06
N ILE A 13 -0.01 3.32 19.50
CA ILE A 13 -1.17 3.56 18.62
C ILE A 13 -0.85 4.69 17.65
N ALA A 14 -0.27 5.79 18.14
CA ALA A 14 0.13 6.92 17.29
C ALA A 14 1.20 6.51 16.28
N HIS A 15 2.17 5.67 16.68
CA HIS A 15 3.21 5.16 15.79
C HIS A 15 2.66 4.21 14.72
N PHE A 16 1.70 3.35 15.08
CA PHE A 16 0.99 2.48 14.14
C PHE A 16 0.09 3.27 13.18
N ALA A 17 -0.69 4.24 13.69
CA ALA A 17 -1.54 5.10 12.88
C ALA A 17 -0.73 5.93 11.87
N ALA A 18 0.42 6.48 12.29
CA ALA A 18 1.33 7.19 11.39
C ALA A 18 1.87 6.26 10.29
N HIS A 19 2.32 5.05 10.62
CA HIS A 19 2.79 4.09 9.62
C HIS A 19 1.68 3.63 8.69
N GLY A 20 0.49 3.32 9.21
CA GLY A 20 -0.67 2.93 8.41
C GLY A 20 -1.13 4.05 7.47
N PHE A 21 -1.15 5.30 7.94
CA PHE A 21 -1.48 6.46 7.13
C PHE A 21 -0.46 6.67 6.01
N VAL A 22 0.84 6.66 6.33
CA VAL A 22 1.91 6.81 5.32
C VAL A 22 1.85 5.66 4.30
N GLY A 23 1.66 4.42 4.74
CA GLY A 23 1.50 3.27 3.87
C GLY A 23 0.29 3.40 2.94
N THR A 24 -0.84 3.91 3.45
CA THR A 24 -2.06 4.14 2.67
C THR A 24 -1.84 5.23 1.63
N VAL A 25 -1.16 6.32 1.98
CA VAL A 25 -0.82 7.40 1.04
C VAL A 25 0.09 6.89 -0.07
N ILE A 26 1.12 6.10 0.26
CA ILE A 26 1.99 5.47 -0.73
C ILE A 26 1.18 4.52 -1.63
N PHE A 27 0.28 3.73 -1.05
CA PHE A 27 -0.60 2.86 -1.83
C PHE A 27 -1.44 3.65 -2.84
N PHE A 28 -2.04 4.78 -2.45
CA PHE A 28 -2.75 5.64 -3.40
C PHE A 28 -1.84 6.22 -4.49
N ILE A 29 -0.62 6.63 -4.15
CA ILE A 29 0.35 7.17 -5.10
C ILE A 29 0.70 6.14 -6.19
N ILE A 30 0.72 4.84 -5.86
CA ILE A 30 1.00 3.79 -6.85
C ILE A 30 -0.28 3.30 -7.54
N MET A 31 -1.40 3.22 -6.80
CA MET A 31 -2.71 2.81 -7.33
C MET A 31 -3.22 3.77 -8.42
N VAL A 32 -3.06 5.09 -8.23
CA VAL A 32 -3.53 6.10 -9.20
C VAL A 32 -2.91 5.92 -10.60
N PRO A 33 -1.57 5.84 -10.77
CA PRO A 33 -0.97 5.60 -12.07
C PRO A 33 -1.30 4.21 -12.63
N ALA A 34 -1.51 3.18 -11.78
CA ALA A 34 -1.98 1.87 -12.24
C ALA A 34 -3.38 1.95 -12.87
N VAL A 35 -4.34 2.61 -12.20
CA VAL A 35 -5.69 2.84 -12.73
C VAL A 35 -5.67 3.71 -13.99
N LEU A 36 -4.80 4.72 -14.03
CA LEU A 36 -4.66 5.59 -15.19
C LEU A 36 -4.07 4.83 -16.40
N LEU A 37 -3.08 3.96 -16.16
CA LEU A 37 -2.53 3.07 -17.18
C LEU A 37 -3.61 2.13 -17.73
N ASN A 38 -4.44 1.52 -16.86
CA ASN A 38 -5.56 0.68 -17.30
C ASN A 38 -6.50 1.41 -18.25
N HIS A 39 -6.89 2.63 -17.86
CA HIS A 39 -7.78 3.44 -18.67
C HIS A 39 -7.14 3.79 -20.02
N LEU A 40 -5.82 4.04 -20.02
CA LEU A 40 -5.05 4.26 -21.25
C LEU A 40 -4.95 3.01 -22.11
N VAL A 41 -4.78 1.81 -21.53
CA VAL A 41 -4.78 0.53 -22.26
C VAL A 41 -6.11 0.31 -22.97
N HIS A 42 -7.23 0.54 -22.27
CA HIS A 42 -8.57 0.42 -22.84
C HIS A 42 -8.81 1.46 -23.94
N TYR A 43 -8.34 2.70 -23.75
CA TYR A 43 -8.41 3.72 -24.79
C TYR A 43 -7.55 3.35 -26.03
N LEU A 44 -6.39 2.71 -25.82
CA LEU A 44 -5.52 2.22 -26.90
C LEU A 44 -6.12 1.03 -27.66
N ALA A 45 -7.00 0.25 -27.02
CA ALA A 45 -7.72 -0.84 -27.69
C ALA A 45 -8.63 -0.31 -28.81
N ASP A 46 -9.19 0.88 -28.66
CA ASP A 46 -10.01 1.54 -29.68
C ASP A 46 -9.19 2.07 -30.87
N PHE A 47 -7.86 2.17 -30.74
CA PHE A 47 -6.95 2.66 -31.79
C PHE A 47 -6.36 1.56 -32.69
N GLY A 48 -6.83 0.31 -32.58
CA GLY A 48 -6.40 -0.79 -33.45
C GLY A 48 -5.04 -1.39 -33.08
N ILE A 49 -4.63 -1.26 -31.81
CA ILE A 49 -3.44 -1.94 -31.29
C ILE A 49 -3.66 -3.46 -31.24
N SER A 50 -2.60 -4.23 -31.47
CA SER A 50 -2.67 -5.69 -31.50
C SER A 50 -3.17 -6.25 -30.15
N MET A 51 -4.09 -7.22 -30.19
CA MET A 51 -4.62 -7.86 -28.98
C MET A 51 -3.50 -8.43 -28.08
N PHE A 52 -2.45 -8.98 -28.69
CA PHE A 52 -1.29 -9.49 -27.95
C PHE A 52 -0.60 -8.41 -27.11
N THR A 53 -0.50 -7.18 -27.62
CA THR A 53 0.05 -6.05 -26.86
C THR A 53 -0.84 -5.68 -25.68
N LEU A 54 -2.16 -5.66 -25.87
CA LEU A 54 -3.13 -5.35 -24.82
C LEU A 54 -3.13 -6.41 -23.71
N ASP A 55 -3.01 -7.69 -24.06
CA ASP A 55 -2.93 -8.79 -23.10
C ASP A 55 -1.69 -8.67 -22.20
N ILE A 56 -0.53 -8.38 -22.79
CA ILE A 56 0.72 -8.18 -22.03
C ILE A 56 0.60 -6.97 -21.10
N LEU A 57 0.01 -5.86 -21.58
CA LEU A 57 -0.15 -4.63 -20.81
C LEU A 57 -1.10 -4.85 -19.62
N THR A 58 -2.20 -5.56 -19.84
CA THR A 58 -3.19 -5.92 -18.81
C THR A 58 -2.60 -6.86 -17.76
N LEU A 59 -1.82 -7.87 -18.19
CA LEU A 59 -1.15 -8.80 -17.27
C LEU A 59 -0.15 -8.05 -16.38
N LEU A 60 0.63 -7.13 -16.97
CA LEU A 60 1.61 -6.33 -16.24
C LEU A 60 0.95 -5.41 -15.22
N GLU A 61 -0.17 -4.77 -15.58
CA GLU A 61 -0.98 -3.97 -14.67
C GLU A 61 -1.48 -4.80 -13.48
N GLN A 62 -2.10 -5.95 -13.74
CA GLN A 62 -2.61 -6.84 -12.70
C GLN A 62 -1.50 -7.32 -11.76
N ALA A 63 -0.33 -7.67 -12.31
CA ALA A 63 0.83 -8.07 -11.53
C ALA A 63 1.35 -6.95 -10.63
N LEU A 64 1.38 -5.70 -11.13
CA LEU A 64 1.81 -4.54 -10.36
C LEU A 64 0.86 -4.25 -9.19
N VAL A 65 -0.44 -4.20 -9.47
CA VAL A 65 -1.49 -3.96 -8.46
C VAL A 65 -1.47 -5.06 -7.39
N LEU A 66 -1.32 -6.32 -7.81
CA LEU A 66 -1.24 -7.44 -6.87
C LEU A 66 0.01 -7.35 -5.98
N ALA A 67 1.17 -7.01 -6.54
CA ALA A 67 2.40 -6.85 -5.79
C ALA A 67 2.27 -5.74 -4.73
N ASP A 68 1.75 -4.58 -5.10
CA ASP A 68 1.56 -3.45 -4.17
C ASP A 68 0.56 -3.79 -3.06
N ALA A 69 -0.58 -4.40 -3.41
CA ALA A 69 -1.57 -4.82 -2.43
C ALA A 69 -0.99 -5.84 -1.43
N SER A 70 -0.17 -6.77 -1.92
CA SER A 70 0.50 -7.78 -1.09
C SER A 70 1.49 -7.15 -0.12
N LEU A 71 2.34 -6.24 -0.60
CA LEU A 71 3.32 -5.53 0.22
C LEU A 71 2.63 -4.66 1.28
N PHE A 72 1.58 -3.93 0.90
CA PHE A 72 0.80 -3.13 1.84
C PHE A 72 0.13 -4.00 2.91
N PHE A 73 -0.44 -5.14 2.53
CA PHE A 73 -1.04 -6.08 3.48
C PHE A 73 -0.01 -6.63 4.48
N ILE A 74 1.16 -7.06 4.01
CA ILE A 74 2.26 -7.54 4.87
C ILE A 74 2.69 -6.43 5.85
N PHE A 75 2.83 -5.21 5.35
CA PHE A 75 3.19 -4.05 6.17
C PHE A 75 2.19 -3.80 7.30
N ILE A 76 0.88 -3.82 7.00
CA ILE A 76 -0.19 -3.69 8.00
C ILE A 76 -0.12 -4.82 9.03
N CYS A 77 0.04 -6.08 8.61
CA CYS A 77 0.14 -7.23 9.50
C CYS A 77 1.34 -7.14 10.45
N ILE A 78 2.51 -6.74 9.96
CA ILE A 78 3.71 -6.54 10.79
C ILE A 78 3.48 -5.39 11.78
N GLY A 79 2.88 -4.28 11.34
CA GLY A 79 2.55 -3.15 12.20
C GLY A 79 1.58 -3.56 13.32
N ALA A 80 0.53 -4.32 12.99
CA ALA A 80 -0.45 -4.80 13.94
C ALA A 80 0.19 -5.76 14.96
N TYR A 81 1.01 -6.70 14.50
CA TYR A 81 1.75 -7.62 15.37
C TYR A 81 2.66 -6.87 16.35
N ARG A 82 3.42 -5.88 15.86
CA ARG A 82 4.28 -5.06 16.73
C ARG A 82 3.47 -4.30 17.78
N ALA A 83 2.37 -3.66 17.38
CA ALA A 83 1.51 -2.92 18.29
C ALA A 83 0.95 -3.83 19.39
N VAL A 84 0.41 -5.00 19.03
CA VAL A 84 -0.12 -5.98 19.98
C VAL A 84 0.95 -6.46 20.97
N ARG A 85 2.17 -6.75 20.49
CA ARG A 85 3.27 -7.16 21.36
C ARG A 85 3.70 -6.06 22.33
N GLU A 86 3.72 -4.80 21.89
CA GLU A 86 4.06 -3.64 22.72
C GLU A 86 3.01 -3.34 23.80
N PHE A 87 1.78 -3.84 23.64
CA PHE A 87 0.74 -3.82 24.68
C PHE A 87 0.81 -4.99 25.66
N ALA A 88 1.47 -6.09 25.27
CA ALA A 88 1.60 -7.30 26.09
C ALA A 88 2.86 -7.29 26.99
N GLU A 89 3.84 -6.42 26.68
CA GLU A 89 5.01 -6.09 27.50
C GLU A 89 4.71 -4.96 28.50
#